data_AF-A0A6V7HX36-F1
#
_entry.id   AF-A0A6V7HX36-F1
#
_cell.length_a   1.000
_cell.length_b   1.000
_cell.length_c   1.000
_cell.angle_alpha   90.00
_cell.angle_beta   90.00
_cell.angle_gamma   90.00
#
_symmetry.space_group_name_H-M   'P 1'
#
loop_
_entity.id
_entity.type
_entity.pdbx_description
1 polymer ?
#
loop_
_entity_poly.entity_id
_entity_poly.type
_entity_poly.pdbx_seq_one_letter_code
_entity_poly.pdbx_strand_id
1 'polypeptide(L)' 'LAFQETSEWGYLLDNGTWTGAIGSLIDNTSDIVAAELIMTRDRLDAIKFTTPVYST' A
#
# COMPACT_ATOMS: atom_id res chain seq x y z
N LEU A 1 16.14 -9.76 -5.55
CA LEU A 1 15.23 -9.00 -4.66
C LEU A 1 15.93 -7.69 -4.34
N ALA A 2 15.51 -6.61 -4.99
CA ALA A 2 15.95 -5.27 -4.63
C ALA A 2 14.93 -4.68 -3.66
N PHE A 3 15.39 -3.97 -2.63
CA PHE A 3 14.53 -3.25 -1.69
C PHE A 3 14.53 -1.77 -2.07
N GLN A 4 13.35 -1.15 -2.00
CA GLN A 4 13.17 0.28 -2.19
C GLN A 4 12.43 0.85 -0.98
N GLU A 5 12.94 1.98 -0.48
CA GLU A 5 12.28 2.74 0.57
C GLU A 5 11.34 3.79 -0.03
N THR A 6 10.22 4.03 0.64
CA THR A 6 9.29 5.12 0.33
C THR A 6 8.99 5.90 1.60
N SER A 7 8.90 7.23 1.48
CA SER A 7 8.63 8.12 2.60
C SER A 7 7.15 8.15 3.01
N GLU A 8 6.26 7.54 2.22
CA GLU A 8 4.83 7.54 2.48
C GLU A 8 4.15 6.22 2.10
N TRP A 9 3.12 5.86 2.87
CA TRP A 9 2.33 4.65 2.66
C TRP A 9 1.41 4.75 1.45
N GLY A 10 0.81 5.92 1.23
CA GLY A 10 -0.08 6.19 0.11
C GLY A 10 -1.37 6.89 0.52
N TYR A 11 -1.69 7.94 -0.22
CA TYR A 11 -2.93 8.70 -0.16
C TYR A 11 -3.75 8.47 -1.42
N LEU A 12 -5.07 8.34 -1.27
CA LEU A 12 -5.99 8.39 -2.40
C LEU A 12 -6.21 9.85 -2.77
N LEU A 13 -5.79 10.25 -3.96
CA LEU A 13 -5.97 11.60 -4.48
C LEU A 13 -7.36 11.76 -5.10
N ASP A 14 -7.80 13.00 -5.28
CA ASP A 14 -9.12 13.33 -5.87
C ASP A 14 -9.32 12.78 -7.29
N ASN A 15 -8.22 12.51 -8.01
CA ASN A 15 -8.25 11.91 -9.35
C ASN A 15 -8.36 10.36 -9.33
N GLY A 16 -8.50 9.75 -8.15
CA GLY A 16 -8.61 8.30 -7.97
C GLY A 16 -7.28 7.54 -7.98
N THR A 17 -6.14 8.23 -8.07
CA THR A 17 -4.81 7.59 -8.04
C THR A 17 -4.27 7.49 -6.62
N TRP A 18 -3.44 6.46 -6.39
CA TRP A 18 -2.76 6.27 -5.12
C TRP A 18 -1.30 6.68 -5.22
N THR A 19 -0.80 7.31 -4.17
CA THR A 19 0.62 7.64 -4.03
C THR A 19 1.38 6.58 -3.21
N GLY A 20 2.68 6.78 -3.02
CA GLY A 20 3.49 6.00 -2.09
C GLY A 20 3.52 4.49 -2.34
N ALA A 21 3.62 3.74 -1.24
CA ALA A 21 3.70 2.28 -1.26
C ALA A 21 2.46 1.60 -1.89
N ILE A 22 1.26 2.16 -1.67
CA ILE A 22 0.05 1.63 -2.30
C ILE A 22 0.07 1.86 -3.81
N GLY A 23 0.48 3.05 -4.26
CA GLY A 23 0.68 3.36 -5.68
C GLY A 23 1.67 2.42 -6.34
N SER A 24 2.79 2.10 -5.66
CA SER A 24 3.81 1.20 -6.24
C SER A 24 3.30 -0.23 -6.45
N LEU A 25 2.41 -0.73 -5.60
CA LEU A 25 1.72 -2.01 -5.79
C LEU A 25 0.76 -1.95 -7.00
N ILE A 26 -0.02 -0.87 -7.13
CA ILE A 26 -0.99 -0.71 -8.23
C ILE A 26 -0.27 -0.58 -9.58
N ASP A 27 0.83 0.16 -9.60
CA ASP A 27 1.66 0.38 -10.79
C ASP A 27 2.55 -0.84 -11.11
N ASN A 28 2.49 -1.92 -10.32
CA ASN A 28 3.32 -3.13 -10.43
C ASN A 28 4.84 -2.84 -10.44
N THR A 29 5.27 -1.77 -9.75
CA THR A 29 6.69 -1.47 -9.55
C THR A 29 7.24 -2.09 -8.26
N SER A 30 6.35 -2.55 -7.38
CA SER A 30 6.66 -3.35 -6.20
C SER A 30 5.79 -4.60 -6.17
N ASP A 31 6.39 -5.76 -5.87
CA ASP A 31 5.65 -7.02 -5.73
C ASP A 31 4.98 -7.16 -4.34
N ILE A 32 5.64 -6.60 -3.32
CA ILE A 32 5.19 -6.62 -1.93
C ILE A 32 5.63 -5.35 -1.21
N VAL A 33 4.79 -4.88 -0.29
CA VAL A 33 5.11 -3.79 0.63
C VAL A 33 5.09 -4.35 2.05
N ALA A 34 6.20 -4.22 2.75
CA ALA A 34 6.30 -4.53 4.18
C ALA A 34 6.18 -3.23 4.98
N ALA A 35 5.01 -2.98 5.56
CA ALA A 35 4.75 -1.79 6.36
C ALA A 35 3.68 -2.05 7.42
N GLU A 36 3.69 -1.27 8.50
CA GLU A 36 2.60 -1.21 9.47
C GLU A 36 1.45 -0.40 8.88
N LEU A 37 0.60 -1.06 8.11
CA LEU A 37 -0.48 -0.41 7.37
C LEU A 37 -1.85 -0.72 8.00
N ILE A 38 -2.56 0.32 8.43
CA ILE A 38 -3.96 0.19 8.85
C ILE A 38 -4.82 -0.22 7.65
N MET A 39 -5.60 -1.29 7.81
CA MET A 39 -6.58 -1.73 6.81
C MET A 39 -7.81 -0.83 6.89
N THR A 40 -8.02 -0.02 5.86
CA THR A 40 -9.24 0.78 5.66
C THR A 40 -10.05 0.22 4.49
N ARG A 41 -11.33 0.60 4.37
CA ARG A 41 -12.18 0.18 3.25
C ARG A 41 -11.57 0.59 1.90
N ASP A 42 -11.19 1.86 1.76
CA ASP A 42 -10.61 2.38 0.52
C ASP A 42 -9.35 1.60 0.09
N ARG A 43 -8.53 1.16 1.06
CA ARG A 43 -7.34 0.35 0.77
C ARG A 43 -7.67 -1.08 0.39
N LEU A 44 -8.71 -1.69 0.97
CA LEU A 44 -9.16 -3.05 0.61
C LEU A 44 -9.75 -3.13 -0.80
N ASP A 45 -10.32 -2.02 -1.28
CA ASP A 45 -10.80 -1.88 -2.66
C ASP A 45 -9.63 -1.73 -3.65
N ALA A 46 -8.53 -1.10 -3.22
CA ALA A 46 -7.36 -0.83 -4.06
C ALA A 46 -6.33 -1.97 -4.12
N ILE A 47 -6.04 -2.61 -2.98
CA ILE A 47 -4.99 -3.63 -2.84
C ILE A 47 -5.46 -4.82 -2.00
N LYS A 48 -4.72 -5.92 -2.06
CA LYS A 48 -4.96 -7.09 -1.21
C LYS A 48 -3.95 -7.15 -0.08
N PHE A 49 -4.47 -7.36 1.12
CA PHE A 49 -3.68 -7.55 2.33
C PHE A 49 -3.49 -9.03 2.61
N THR A 50 -2.40 -9.34 3.30
CA THR A 50 -2.24 -10.64 3.97
C THR A 50 -3.09 -10.70 5.24
N THR A 51 -3.09 -11.85 5.92
CA THR A 51 -3.63 -11.92 7.29
C THR A 51 -2.88 -10.93 8.19
N PRO A 52 -3.59 -10.11 8.99
CA PRO A 52 -2.94 -9.15 9.89
C PRO A 52 -1.97 -9.84 10.85
N VAL A 53 -0.74 -9.33 10.90
CA VAL A 53 0.31 -9.83 11.79
C VAL A 53 0.35 -9.08 13.14
N TYR A 54 -0.33 -7.93 13.23
CA TYR A 54 -0.48 -7.11 14.42
C TYR A 54 -1.89 -6.49 14.45
N SER A 55 -2.51 -6.45 15.63
CA SER A 55 -3.79 -5.80 15.91
C SER A 55 -3.73 -5.16 17.29
N THR A 56 -4.33 -3.99 17.44
CA THR A 56 -4.59 -3.33 18.73
C THR A 56 -6.07 -3.24 19.02
#